data_AF-A0A935EFW6-F1
#
_entry.id   AF-A0A935EFW6-F1
#
_cell.length_a   1.000
_cell.length_b   1.000
_cell.length_c   1.000
_cell.angle_alpha   90.00
_cell.angle_beta   90.00
_cell.angle_gamma   90.00
#
_symmetry.space_group_name_H-M   'P 1'
#
loop_
_entity.id
_entity.type
_entity.pdbx_description
1 polymer ?
#
loop_
_entity_poly.entity_id
_entity_poly.type
_entity_poly.pdbx_seq_one_letter_code
_entity_poly.pdbx_strand_id
1 'polypeptide(L)'
;MTNLAERRSRIVRVRQMEHRVARAKLATAEAALANLDRISGRLSGLRASLKPDAERTTGLALKSMAEMALRLDTAQNDLAAPIRGAEHDRVRSIAERLAAKTREEGAEKLREQAMRSESYEQTRRADANRPFRKRPSPLGGVK
;
A
#
# COMPACT_ATOMS: atom_id res chain seq x y z
N MET A 1 27.48 17.69 -7.16
CA MET A 1 26.35 17.78 -6.22
C MET A 1 26.85 17.32 -4.86
N THR A 2 26.39 17.89 -3.75
CA THR A 2 26.98 17.54 -2.44
C THR A 2 26.47 16.20 -1.93
N ASN A 3 27.19 15.59 -0.98
CA ASN A 3 26.85 14.28 -0.39
C ASN A 3 25.43 14.27 0.24
N LEU A 4 24.90 15.41 0.69
CA LEU A 4 23.62 15.47 1.41
C LEU A 4 22.39 15.27 0.51
N ALA A 5 22.23 16.03 -0.58
CA ALA A 5 21.11 15.85 -1.51
C ALA A 5 21.15 14.46 -2.17
N GLU A 6 22.34 13.97 -2.52
CA GLU A 6 22.51 12.61 -3.06
C GLU A 6 22.11 11.54 -2.04
N ARG A 7 22.55 11.67 -0.78
CA ARG A 7 22.13 10.76 0.31
C ARG A 7 20.62 10.78 0.52
N ARG A 8 19.99 11.95 0.53
CA ARG A 8 18.52 12.07 0.67
C ARG A 8 17.78 11.49 -0.54
N SER A 9 18.32 11.63 -1.75
CA SER A 9 17.78 10.98 -2.96
C SER A 9 17.79 9.45 -2.85
N ARG A 10 18.87 8.86 -2.31
CA ARG A 10 18.94 7.42 -2.03
C ARG A 10 17.89 6.99 -1.00
N ILE A 11 17.71 7.77 0.06
CA ILE A 11 16.69 7.49 1.09
C ILE A 11 15.29 7.50 0.47
N VAL A 12 14.96 8.49 -0.37
CA VAL A 12 13.67 8.54 -1.08
C VAL A 12 13.44 7.27 -1.89
N ARG A 13 14.44 6.78 -2.63
CA ARG A 13 14.31 5.53 -3.41
C ARG A 13 13.99 4.32 -2.52
N VAL A 14 14.63 4.22 -1.35
CA VAL A 14 14.35 3.16 -0.38
C VAL A 14 12.92 3.28 0.14
N ARG A 15 12.47 4.48 0.53
CA ARG A 15 11.10 4.70 1.02
C ARG A 15 10.03 4.41 -0.04
N GLN A 16 10.30 4.77 -1.29
CA GLN A 16 9.43 4.42 -2.44
C GLN A 16 9.31 2.90 -2.58
N MET A 17 10.41 2.16 -2.44
CA MET A 17 10.37 0.70 -2.48
C MET A 17 9.60 0.11 -1.30
N GLU A 18 9.82 0.61 -0.09
CA GLU A 18 9.08 0.20 1.12
C GLU A 18 7.57 0.43 0.95
N HIS A 19 7.15 1.58 0.42
CA HIS A 19 5.74 1.85 0.15
C HIS A 19 5.18 0.91 -0.93
N ARG A 20 5.93 0.60 -1.99
CA ARG A 20 5.51 -0.40 -2.99
C ARG A 20 5.31 -1.78 -2.36
N VAL A 21 6.23 -2.21 -1.49
CA VAL A 21 6.09 -3.48 -0.75
C VAL A 21 4.84 -3.45 0.15
N ALA A 22 4.61 -2.36 0.88
CA ALA A 22 3.43 -2.23 1.74
C ALA A 22 2.11 -2.25 0.94
N ARG A 23 2.10 -1.66 -0.27
CA ARG A 23 0.96 -1.76 -1.20
C ARG A 23 0.72 -3.20 -1.68
N ALA A 24 1.79 -3.91 -2.02
CA ALA A 24 1.68 -5.31 -2.44
C ALA A 24 1.14 -6.18 -1.30
N LYS A 25 1.62 -5.99 -0.06
CA LYS A 25 1.09 -6.67 1.13
C LYS A 25 -0.40 -6.41 1.34
N LEU A 26 -0.84 -5.17 1.22
CA LEU A 26 -2.26 -4.84 1.30
C LEU A 26 -3.07 -5.59 0.23
N ALA A 27 -2.61 -5.56 -1.03
CA ALA A 27 -3.30 -6.28 -2.10
C ALA A 27 -3.38 -7.79 -1.83
N THR A 28 -2.34 -8.40 -1.25
CA THR A 28 -2.38 -9.83 -0.88
C THR A 28 -3.38 -10.10 0.25
N ALA A 29 -3.48 -9.23 1.25
CA ALA A 29 -4.44 -9.38 2.33
C ALA A 29 -5.89 -9.21 1.84
N GLU A 30 -6.13 -8.25 0.94
CA GLU A 30 -7.44 -8.07 0.31
C GLU A 30 -7.84 -9.26 -0.57
N ALA A 31 -6.90 -9.81 -1.34
CA ALA A 31 -7.14 -11.01 -2.15
C ALA A 31 -7.45 -12.24 -1.28
N ALA A 32 -6.77 -12.39 -0.14
CA ALA A 32 -7.03 -13.47 0.80
C ALA A 32 -8.45 -13.37 1.40
N LEU A 33 -8.85 -12.18 1.84
CA LEU A 33 -10.20 -11.92 2.36
C LEU A 33 -11.28 -12.22 1.30
N ALA A 34 -11.12 -11.69 0.08
CA ALA A 34 -12.05 -11.94 -1.02
C ALA A 34 -12.16 -13.43 -1.40
N ASN A 35 -11.07 -14.19 -1.23
CA ASN A 35 -11.10 -15.63 -1.46
C ASN A 35 -11.92 -16.35 -0.37
N LEU A 36 -11.75 -15.98 0.89
CA LEU A 36 -12.53 -16.55 2.00
C LEU A 36 -14.03 -16.23 1.84
N ASP A 37 -14.37 -14.99 1.46
CA ASP A 37 -15.75 -14.59 1.18
C ASP A 37 -16.35 -15.41 0.03
N ARG A 38 -15.58 -15.68 -1.03
CA ARG A 38 -16.01 -16.54 -2.14
C ARG A 38 -16.27 -17.97 -1.69
N ILE A 39 -15.40 -18.54 -0.84
CA ILE A 39 -15.57 -19.90 -0.31
C ILE A 39 -16.84 -19.95 0.55
N SER A 40 -17.02 -18.99 1.45
CA SER A 40 -18.22 -18.83 2.27
C SER A 40 -19.49 -18.77 1.41
N GLY A 41 -19.51 -17.92 0.38
CA GLY A 41 -20.62 -17.82 -0.56
C GLY A 41 -20.90 -19.14 -1.29
N ARG A 42 -19.85 -19.88 -1.69
CA ARG A 42 -20.00 -21.19 -2.34
C ARG A 42 -20.59 -22.23 -1.39
N LEU A 43 -20.16 -22.28 -0.13
CA LEU A 43 -20.73 -23.19 0.87
C LEU A 43 -22.20 -22.89 1.13
N SER A 44 -22.56 -21.60 1.28
CA SER A 44 -23.95 -21.17 1.41
C SER A 44 -24.79 -21.55 0.18
N GLY A 45 -24.25 -21.41 -1.02
CA GLY A 45 -24.92 -21.81 -2.26
C GLY A 45 -25.16 -23.32 -2.33
N LEU A 46 -24.14 -24.13 -1.99
CA LEU A 46 -24.28 -25.59 -1.92
C LEU A 46 -25.34 -25.99 -0.88
N ARG A 47 -25.33 -25.35 0.29
CA ARG A 47 -26.29 -25.60 1.35
C ARG A 47 -27.73 -25.29 0.93
N ALA A 48 -27.94 -24.19 0.19
CA ALA A 48 -29.24 -23.81 -0.34
C ALA A 48 -29.72 -24.72 -1.49
N SER A 49 -28.79 -25.38 -2.19
CA SER A 49 -29.10 -26.31 -3.29
C SER A 49 -29.55 -27.69 -2.81
N LEU A 50 -29.27 -28.05 -1.55
CA LEU A 50 -29.74 -29.28 -0.92
C LEU A 50 -31.25 -29.19 -0.64
N LYS A 51 -32.07 -29.46 -1.66
CA LYS A 51 -33.52 -29.53 -1.57
C LYS A 51 -34.01 -30.92 -1.96
N PRO A 52 -34.65 -31.67 -1.05
CA PRO A 52 -35.20 -32.95 -1.41
C PRO A 52 -36.42 -32.76 -2.32
N ASP A 53 -36.53 -33.62 -3.34
CA ASP A 53 -37.73 -33.75 -4.16
C ASP A 53 -38.69 -34.71 -3.45
N ALA A 54 -39.86 -34.19 -3.06
CA ALA A 54 -40.82 -34.91 -2.21
C ALA A 54 -41.32 -36.22 -2.85
N GLU A 55 -41.32 -36.34 -4.17
CA GLU A 55 -41.83 -37.53 -4.87
C GLU A 55 -40.76 -38.58 -5.16
N ARG A 56 -39.47 -38.20 -5.12
CA ARG A 56 -38.36 -39.02 -5.64
C ARG A 56 -37.24 -39.31 -4.65
N THR A 57 -37.25 -38.67 -3.48
CA THR A 57 -36.15 -38.80 -2.52
C THR A 57 -36.41 -39.94 -1.54
N THR A 58 -35.57 -40.97 -1.59
CA THR A 58 -35.63 -42.09 -0.64
C THR A 58 -35.14 -41.68 0.76
N GLY A 59 -35.54 -42.42 1.80
CA GLY A 59 -35.08 -42.15 3.17
C GLY A 59 -33.55 -42.18 3.34
N LEU A 60 -32.86 -43.05 2.60
CA LEU A 60 -31.39 -43.07 2.57
C LEU A 60 -30.82 -41.80 1.94
N ALA A 61 -31.40 -41.32 0.84
CA ALA A 61 -30.98 -40.06 0.22
C ALA A 61 -31.21 -38.87 1.16
N LEU A 62 -32.35 -38.82 1.87
CA LEU A 62 -32.62 -37.79 2.89
C LEU A 62 -31.58 -37.79 4.00
N LYS A 63 -31.20 -38.97 4.52
CA LYS A 63 -30.15 -39.10 5.54
C LYS A 63 -28.81 -38.54 5.04
N SER A 64 -28.38 -38.94 3.84
CA SER A 64 -27.14 -38.45 3.23
C SER A 64 -27.16 -36.93 3.02
N MET A 65 -28.30 -36.36 2.60
CA MET A 65 -28.46 -34.92 2.45
C MET A 65 -28.37 -34.19 3.79
N ALA A 66 -28.97 -34.72 4.85
CA ALA A 66 -28.89 -34.15 6.19
C ALA A 66 -27.45 -34.18 6.75
N GLU A 67 -26.74 -35.29 6.56
CA GLU A 67 -25.32 -35.38 6.93
C GLU A 67 -24.46 -34.38 6.14
N MET A 68 -24.72 -34.21 4.84
CA MET A 68 -24.01 -33.25 4.02
C MET A 68 -24.32 -31.80 4.41
N ALA A 69 -25.58 -31.50 4.72
CA ALA A 69 -26.00 -30.20 5.24
C ALA A 69 -25.23 -29.85 6.52
N LEU A 70 -25.17 -30.79 7.48
CA LEU A 70 -24.42 -30.60 8.72
C LEU A 70 -22.93 -30.34 8.46
N ARG A 71 -22.30 -31.09 7.55
CA ARG A 71 -20.88 -30.87 7.19
C ARG A 71 -20.64 -29.49 6.57
N LEU A 72 -21.55 -29.03 5.71
CA LEU A 72 -21.47 -27.69 5.12
C LEU A 72 -21.64 -26.61 6.19
N ASP A 73 -22.57 -26.79 7.13
CA ASP A 73 -22.81 -25.84 8.23
C ASP A 73 -21.60 -25.78 9.18
N THR A 74 -20.97 -26.92 9.47
CA THR A 74 -19.70 -26.95 10.23
C THR A 74 -18.58 -26.23 9.49
N ALA A 75 -18.38 -26.53 8.20
CA ALA A 75 -17.35 -25.86 7.40
C ALA A 75 -17.57 -24.34 7.32
N GLN A 76 -18.84 -23.90 7.26
CA GLN A 76 -19.20 -22.48 7.29
C GLN A 76 -18.82 -21.83 8.63
N ASN A 77 -19.09 -22.51 9.75
CA ASN A 77 -18.71 -22.02 11.08
C ASN A 77 -17.19 -21.96 11.25
N ASP A 78 -16.46 -22.94 10.71
CA ASP A 78 -15.00 -23.01 10.78
C ASP A 78 -14.32 -21.86 10.01
N LEU A 79 -14.99 -21.27 9.00
CA LEU A 79 -14.49 -20.10 8.28
C LEU A 79 -14.53 -18.80 9.08
N ALA A 80 -15.30 -18.73 10.17
CA ALA A 80 -15.48 -17.49 10.92
C ALA A 80 -14.16 -16.98 11.54
N ALA A 81 -13.31 -17.88 12.04
CA ALA A 81 -12.00 -17.49 12.60
C ALA A 81 -11.00 -17.03 11.52
N PRO A 82 -10.81 -17.77 10.40
CA PRO A 82 -10.01 -17.32 9.26
C PRO A 82 -10.44 -15.95 8.69
N ILE A 83 -11.75 -15.70 8.55
CA ILE A 83 -12.26 -14.41 8.05
C ILE A 83 -11.85 -13.28 9.00
N ARG A 84 -12.11 -13.42 10.31
CA ARG A 84 -11.66 -12.42 11.30
C ARG A 84 -10.16 -12.19 11.28
N GLY A 85 -9.37 -13.25 11.11
CA GLY A 85 -7.91 -13.17 10.96
C GLY A 85 -7.51 -12.37 9.72
N ALA A 86 -8.12 -12.65 8.57
CA ALA A 86 -7.84 -11.94 7.31
C ALA A 86 -8.28 -10.47 7.37
N GLU A 87 -9.39 -10.15 8.03
CA GLU A 87 -9.82 -8.77 8.28
C GLU A 87 -8.80 -8.01 9.12
N HIS A 88 -8.33 -8.62 10.21
CA HIS A 88 -7.28 -8.03 11.05
C HIS A 88 -5.98 -7.80 10.26
N ASP A 89 -5.58 -8.76 9.41
CA ASP A 89 -4.41 -8.64 8.55
C ASP A 89 -4.55 -7.54 7.51
N ARG A 90 -5.75 -7.36 6.95
CA ARG A 90 -6.07 -6.25 6.05
C ARG A 90 -5.94 -4.91 6.78
N VAL A 91 -6.53 -4.77 7.96
CA VAL A 91 -6.45 -3.54 8.75
C VAL A 91 -4.99 -3.20 9.10
N ARG A 92 -4.22 -4.18 9.55
CA ARG A 92 -2.79 -4.03 9.80
C ARG A 92 -2.03 -3.57 8.55
N SER A 93 -2.30 -4.20 7.40
CA SER A 93 -1.66 -3.84 6.12
C SER A 93 -2.04 -2.44 5.65
N ILE A 94 -3.27 -1.98 5.90
CA ILE A 94 -3.70 -0.60 5.63
C ILE A 94 -2.87 0.38 6.45
N ALA A 95 -2.71 0.11 7.75
CA ALA A 95 -1.92 0.94 8.65
C ALA A 95 -0.43 0.98 8.23
N GLU A 96 0.15 -0.17 7.90
CA GLU A 96 1.53 -0.27 7.39
C GLU A 96 1.73 0.54 6.10
N ARG A 97 0.79 0.43 5.15
CA ARG A 97 0.83 1.19 3.89
C ARG A 97 0.76 2.69 4.16
N LEU A 98 -0.14 3.14 5.02
CA LEU A 98 -0.28 4.55 5.36
C LEU A 98 1.01 5.08 6.02
N ALA A 99 1.57 4.33 6.97
CA ALA A 99 2.84 4.67 7.59
C ALA A 99 3.98 4.73 6.56
N ALA A 100 4.07 3.77 5.63
CA ALA A 100 5.08 3.80 4.58
C ALA A 100 4.93 5.01 3.65
N LYS A 101 3.70 5.36 3.26
CA LYS A 101 3.40 6.55 2.46
C LYS A 101 3.83 7.84 3.16
N THR A 102 3.51 8.00 4.44
CA THR A 102 3.93 9.20 5.21
C THR A 102 5.45 9.33 5.31
N ARG A 103 6.18 8.21 5.45
CA ARG A 103 7.66 8.20 5.44
C ARG A 103 8.24 8.56 4.09
N GLU A 104 7.62 8.11 2.99
CA GLU A 104 8.00 8.50 1.63
C GLU A 104 7.83 10.00 1.42
N GLU A 105 6.66 10.55 1.71
CA GLU A 105 6.37 11.99 1.59
C GLU A 105 7.33 12.83 2.46
N GLY A 106 7.61 12.37 3.68
CA GLY A 106 8.58 13.01 4.57
C GLY A 106 10.00 13.01 3.98
N ALA A 107 10.43 11.89 3.39
CA ALA A 107 11.73 11.80 2.73
C ALA A 107 11.82 12.70 1.49
N GLU A 108 10.74 12.82 0.71
CA GLU A 108 10.68 13.70 -0.45
C GLU A 108 10.82 15.17 -0.05
N LYS A 109 10.08 15.61 0.97
CA LYS A 109 10.20 16.97 1.53
C LYS A 109 11.63 17.27 1.99
N LEU A 110 12.28 16.33 2.68
CA LEU A 110 13.67 16.49 3.10
C LEU A 110 14.61 16.59 1.90
N ARG A 111 14.41 15.77 0.86
CA ARG A 111 15.23 15.86 -0.37
C ARG A 111 15.07 17.23 -1.02
N GLU A 112 13.85 17.72 -1.16
CA GLU A 112 13.58 19.06 -1.72
C GLU A 112 14.25 20.16 -0.91
N GLN A 113 14.14 20.11 0.42
CA GLN A 113 14.78 21.08 1.29
C GLN A 113 16.31 21.09 1.11
N ALA A 114 16.93 19.90 1.00
CA ALA A 114 18.37 19.82 0.75
C ALA A 114 18.77 20.38 -0.62
N MET A 115 17.98 20.12 -1.66
CA MET A 115 18.23 20.69 -2.99
C MET A 115 18.13 22.22 -2.97
N ARG A 116 17.14 22.79 -2.26
CA ARG A 116 16.99 24.25 -2.10
C ARG A 116 18.15 24.86 -1.32
N SER A 117 18.60 24.22 -0.23
CA SER A 117 19.75 24.73 0.53
C SER A 117 21.04 24.66 -0.28
N GLU A 118 21.22 23.59 -1.08
CA GLU A 118 22.41 23.46 -1.93
C GLU A 118 22.43 24.49 -3.06
N SER A 119 21.29 24.74 -3.70
CA SER A 119 21.21 25.75 -4.76
C SER A 119 21.48 27.15 -4.21
N TYR A 120 20.97 27.47 -3.02
CA TYR A 120 21.27 28.74 -2.34
C TYR A 120 22.75 28.88 -1.98
N GLU A 121 23.37 27.83 -1.44
CA GLU A 121 24.81 27.85 -1.14
C GLU A 121 25.66 27.98 -2.41
N GLN A 122 25.24 27.35 -3.50
CA GLN A 122 25.91 27.45 -4.78
C GLN A 122 25.81 28.86 -5.37
N THR A 123 24.65 29.51 -5.31
CA THR A 123 24.49 30.90 -5.75
C THR A 123 25.31 31.86 -4.90
N ARG A 124 25.32 31.68 -3.57
CA ARG A 124 26.15 32.47 -2.66
C ARG A 124 27.64 32.36 -2.96
N ARG A 125 28.15 31.13 -3.19
CA ARG A 125 29.56 30.91 -3.57
C ARG A 125 29.89 31.50 -4.95
N ALA A 126 28.98 31.39 -5.91
CA ALA A 126 29.16 31.96 -7.24
C ALA A 126 29.22 33.49 -7.21
N ASP A 127 28.39 34.13 -6.38
CA ASP A 127 28.40 35.59 -6.19
C ASP A 127 29.67 36.06 -5.46
N ALA A 128 30.09 35.35 -4.41
CA ALA A 128 31.35 35.64 -3.69
C ALA A 128 32.60 35.50 -4.59
N ASN A 129 32.59 34.54 -5.52
CA ASN A 129 33.68 34.31 -6.47
C ASN A 129 33.55 35.15 -7.75
N ARG A 130 32.63 36.11 -7.80
CA ARG A 130 32.41 36.89 -9.02
C ARG A 130 33.57 37.85 -9.25
N PRO A 131 34.22 37.82 -10.43
CA PRO A 131 35.32 38.72 -10.72
C PRO A 131 34.86 40.18 -10.69
N PHE A 132 35.66 41.06 -10.08
CA PHE A 132 35.37 42.48 -9.98
C PHE A 132 35.16 43.08 -11.37
N ARG A 133 33.96 43.60 -11.63
CA ARG A 133 33.66 44.41 -12.81
C ARG A 133 33.49 45.85 -12.38
N LYS A 134 34.33 46.73 -12.93
CA LYS A 134 34.18 48.18 -12.78
C LYS A 134 32.80 48.55 -13.30
N ARG A 135 31.93 49.09 -12.44
CA ARG A 135 30.61 49.57 -12.86
C ARG A 135 30.83 50.75 -13.81
N PRO A 136 30.12 50.83 -14.95
CA PRO A 136 30.15 52.03 -15.77
C PRO A 136 29.63 53.18 -14.91
N SER A 137 30.48 54.19 -14.67
CA SER A 137 30.07 55.39 -13.94
C SER A 137 29.07 56.15 -14.81
N PRO A 138 27.93 56.62 -14.25
CA PRO A 138 27.00 57.47 -15.00
C PRO A 138 27.58 58.86 -15.31
N LEU A 139 28.78 59.17 -14.81
CA LEU A 139 29.50 60.42 -15.01
C LEU A 139 30.87 60.13 -15.65
N GLY A 140 30.96 60.10 -16.99
CA GLY A 140 32.24 60.30 -17.67
C GLY A 140 32.44 59.48 -18.95
N GLY A 141 32.27 60.14 -20.08
CA GLY A 141 32.69 59.63 -21.39
C GLY A 141 32.33 60.52 -22.58
N VAL A 142 32.28 61.84 -22.43
CA VAL A 142 32.32 62.78 -23.56
C VAL A 142 33.77 63.26 -23.67
N LYS A 143 34.48 62.75 -24.68
CA LYS A 143 35.54 63.46 -25.40
C LYS A 143 35.55 62.94 -26.83
#